data_AF-A0A7X6UEF8-F1
#
_entry.id   AF-A0A7X6UEF8-F1
#
_cell.length_a   1.000
_cell.length_b   1.000
_cell.length_c   1.000
_cell.angle_alpha   90.00
_cell.angle_beta   90.00
_cell.angle_gamma   90.00
#
_symmetry.space_group_name_H-M   'P 1'
#
loop_
_entity.id
_entity.type
_entity.pdbx_description
1 polymer ?
#
loop_
_entity_poly.entity_id
_entity_poly.type
_entity_poly.pdbx_seq_one_letter_code
_entity_poly.pdbx_strand_id
1 'polypeptide(L)'
;MTDIDKAVHLYNLMADRLEKSGHAPRQAKIYREQADFIRDCRTLAEASEKIKNSPYYLAPGAALLQDKLAALARASEESGMPDVAEVYWDKIQDIDADVAAMYETGYEVRARNLKQPYLETLEAFSAIYRAYLTLEGLSALDSVGRKSAIGDLRSALSQLKKPSSHFEELANLPAFRRLVEADETGYRIFVQAIPRLATQEPDLAATLEAIEAEFKQTLEGLPTLQNAVKAAGQANAGRIRRAQAMAQAPSSRQGDYQFSQEEVMPFV
;
A
#
# COMPACT_ATOMS: atom_id res chain seq x y z
N MET A 1 12.96 -20.86 -51.63
CA MET A 1 12.62 -21.14 -50.22
C MET A 1 11.51 -22.17 -50.22
N THR A 2 11.84 -23.39 -49.83
CA THR A 2 10.90 -24.52 -49.70
C THR A 2 9.94 -24.28 -48.54
N ASP A 3 8.88 -25.08 -48.45
CA ASP A 3 7.96 -24.98 -47.30
C ASP A 3 8.60 -25.41 -45.99
N ILE A 4 9.62 -26.30 -46.03
CA ILE A 4 10.46 -26.64 -44.88
C ILE A 4 11.33 -25.45 -44.46
N ASP A 5 11.96 -24.75 -45.42
CA ASP A 5 12.75 -23.55 -45.11
C ASP A 5 11.90 -22.48 -44.41
N LYS A 6 10.64 -22.31 -44.86
CA LYS A 6 9.68 -21.40 -44.21
C LYS A 6 9.36 -21.83 -42.78
N ALA A 7 9.14 -23.11 -42.53
CA ALA A 7 8.84 -23.64 -41.20
C ALA A 7 10.04 -23.51 -40.25
N VAL A 8 11.24 -23.86 -40.70
CA VAL A 8 12.49 -23.67 -39.94
C VAL A 8 12.70 -22.18 -39.62
N HIS A 9 12.48 -21.30 -40.60
CA HIS A 9 12.57 -19.87 -40.40
C HIS A 9 11.56 -19.36 -39.36
N LEU A 10 10.31 -19.83 -39.42
CA LEU A 10 9.27 -19.48 -38.45
C LEU A 10 9.66 -19.88 -37.02
N TYR A 11 10.13 -21.12 -36.82
CA TYR A 11 10.54 -21.57 -35.49
C TYR A 11 11.71 -20.76 -34.93
N ASN A 12 12.70 -20.43 -35.76
CA ASN A 12 13.81 -19.56 -35.33
C ASN A 12 13.33 -18.14 -34.98
N LEU A 13 12.42 -17.56 -35.78
CA LEU A 13 11.82 -16.25 -35.46
C LEU A 13 11.04 -16.27 -34.14
N MET A 14 10.31 -17.36 -33.87
CA MET A 14 9.60 -17.54 -32.61
C MET A 14 10.58 -17.64 -31.44
N ALA A 15 11.64 -18.43 -31.57
CA ALA A 15 12.69 -18.54 -30.55
C ALA A 15 13.34 -17.17 -30.26
N ASP A 16 13.78 -16.45 -31.29
CA ASP A 16 14.43 -15.15 -31.14
C ASP A 16 13.50 -14.11 -30.49
N ARG A 17 12.21 -14.15 -30.80
CA ARG A 17 11.22 -13.28 -30.15
C ARG A 17 11.10 -13.60 -28.66
N LEU A 18 11.07 -14.88 -28.29
CA LEU A 18 10.93 -15.32 -26.91
C LEU A 18 12.19 -15.00 -26.10
N GLU A 19 13.38 -15.15 -26.67
CA GLU A 19 14.63 -14.73 -26.02
C GLU A 19 14.69 -13.22 -25.80
N LYS A 20 14.32 -12.43 -26.82
CA LYS A 20 14.24 -10.98 -26.69
C LYS A 20 13.26 -10.54 -25.58
N SER A 21 12.22 -11.32 -25.33
CA SER A 21 11.29 -11.04 -24.22
C SER A 21 11.87 -11.33 -22.84
N GLY A 22 12.87 -12.23 -22.72
CA GLY A 22 13.47 -12.63 -21.45
C GLY A 22 12.58 -13.49 -20.54
N HIS A 23 11.34 -13.77 -20.92
CA HIS A 23 10.35 -14.42 -20.05
C HIS A 23 10.10 -15.91 -20.34
N ALA A 24 10.51 -16.41 -21.51
CA ALA A 24 10.19 -17.76 -21.97
C ALA A 24 11.42 -18.52 -22.52
N PRO A 25 12.46 -18.72 -21.68
CA PRO A 25 13.72 -19.33 -22.12
C PRO A 25 13.58 -20.81 -22.51
N ARG A 26 12.72 -21.60 -21.85
CA ARG A 26 12.52 -23.00 -22.22
C ARG A 26 11.80 -23.10 -23.55
N GLN A 27 10.77 -22.29 -23.74
CA GLN A 27 10.01 -22.29 -24.98
C GLN A 27 10.90 -21.87 -26.18
N ALA A 28 11.77 -20.88 -25.99
CA ALA A 28 12.75 -20.48 -27.00
C ALA A 28 13.68 -21.65 -27.39
N LYS A 29 14.22 -22.35 -26.39
CA LYS A 29 15.07 -23.53 -26.60
C LYS A 29 14.36 -24.62 -27.41
N ILE A 30 13.13 -24.99 -27.02
CA ILE A 30 12.35 -26.02 -27.74
C ILE A 30 12.09 -25.63 -29.20
N TYR A 31 11.78 -24.36 -29.49
CA TYR A 31 11.57 -23.96 -30.88
C TYR A 31 12.85 -24.05 -31.72
N ARG A 32 14.03 -23.79 -31.16
CA ARG A 32 15.30 -24.02 -31.88
C ARG A 32 15.54 -25.50 -32.13
N GLU A 33 15.33 -26.33 -31.12
CA GLU A 33 15.50 -27.76 -31.24
C GLU A 33 14.52 -28.34 -32.29
N GLN A 34 13.28 -27.85 -32.34
CA GLN A 34 12.33 -28.20 -33.40
C GLN A 34 12.80 -27.75 -34.78
N ALA A 35 13.31 -26.52 -34.91
CA ALA A 35 13.84 -25.99 -36.16
C ALA A 35 15.00 -26.86 -36.70
N ASP A 36 15.90 -27.29 -35.83
CA ASP A 36 16.99 -28.20 -36.17
C ASP A 36 16.45 -29.60 -36.51
N PHE A 37 15.46 -30.09 -35.75
CA PHE A 37 14.90 -31.43 -35.93
C PHE A 37 14.19 -31.63 -37.27
N ILE A 38 13.54 -30.61 -37.82
CA ILE A 38 12.81 -30.68 -39.10
C ILE A 38 13.64 -30.27 -40.32
N ARG A 39 14.84 -29.70 -40.14
CA ARG A 39 15.64 -29.07 -41.21
C ARG A 39 15.94 -30.00 -42.39
N ASP A 40 16.11 -31.29 -42.13
CA ASP A 40 16.46 -32.29 -43.14
C ASP A 40 15.24 -33.00 -43.75
N CYS A 41 14.01 -32.63 -43.37
CA CYS A 41 12.80 -33.21 -43.95
C CYS A 41 12.59 -32.69 -45.38
N ARG A 42 12.02 -33.53 -46.25
CA ARG A 42 11.75 -33.15 -47.65
C ARG A 42 10.40 -32.45 -47.79
N THR A 43 9.44 -32.77 -46.92
CA THR A 43 8.07 -32.25 -46.98
C THR A 43 7.53 -31.91 -45.59
N LEU A 44 6.56 -30.99 -45.51
CA LEU A 44 5.88 -30.68 -44.25
C LEU A 44 5.14 -31.87 -43.65
N ALA A 45 4.63 -32.78 -44.50
CA ALA A 45 3.96 -34.00 -44.03
C ALA A 45 4.94 -34.92 -43.30
N GLU A 46 6.13 -35.11 -43.86
CA GLU A 46 7.22 -35.86 -43.22
C GLU A 46 7.65 -35.20 -41.91
N ALA A 47 7.86 -33.88 -41.91
CA ALA A 47 8.22 -33.13 -40.70
C ALA A 47 7.15 -33.26 -39.60
N SER A 48 5.88 -33.18 -39.97
CA SER A 48 4.75 -33.30 -39.03
C SER A 48 4.67 -34.69 -38.41
N GLU A 49 4.79 -35.75 -39.21
CA GLU A 49 4.82 -37.12 -38.68
C GLU A 49 6.06 -37.38 -37.84
N LYS A 50 7.23 -36.83 -38.23
CA LYS A 50 8.45 -36.92 -37.43
C LYS A 50 8.27 -36.26 -36.06
N ILE A 51 7.65 -35.08 -36.00
CA ILE A 51 7.37 -34.38 -34.73
C ILE A 51 6.41 -35.20 -33.87
N LYS A 52 5.27 -35.67 -34.42
CA LYS A 52 4.26 -36.44 -33.68
C LYS A 52 4.83 -37.68 -33.01
N ASN A 53 5.80 -38.33 -33.65
CA ASN A 53 6.46 -39.54 -33.16
C ASN A 53 7.76 -39.24 -32.39
N SER A 54 7.92 -38.02 -31.88
CA SER A 54 9.09 -37.59 -31.13
C SER A 54 8.71 -36.87 -29.83
N PRO A 55 9.66 -36.70 -28.89
CA PRO A 55 9.45 -35.89 -27.70
C PRO A 55 9.03 -34.44 -28.00
N TYR A 56 9.31 -33.93 -29.20
CA TYR A 56 8.97 -32.58 -29.61
C TYR A 56 7.48 -32.34 -29.87
N TYR A 57 6.63 -33.37 -29.86
CA TYR A 57 5.19 -33.19 -30.06
C TYR A 57 4.55 -32.37 -28.93
N LEU A 58 4.85 -32.72 -27.68
CA LEU A 58 4.30 -32.06 -26.49
C LEU A 58 5.24 -31.01 -25.89
N ALA A 59 6.53 -31.03 -26.26
CA ALA A 59 7.54 -30.16 -25.68
C ALA A 59 7.21 -28.65 -25.71
N PRO A 60 6.62 -28.07 -26.78
CA PRO A 60 6.27 -26.64 -26.77
C PRO A 60 5.21 -26.29 -25.73
N GLY A 61 4.25 -27.19 -25.49
CA GLY A 61 3.19 -27.02 -24.49
C GLY A 61 3.74 -27.12 -23.06
N ALA A 62 4.57 -28.12 -22.80
CA ALA A 62 5.25 -28.29 -21.53
C ALA A 62 6.16 -27.10 -21.21
N ALA A 63 7.00 -26.67 -22.16
CA ALA A 63 7.91 -25.54 -21.98
C ALA A 63 7.16 -24.23 -21.70
N LEU A 64 6.03 -23.99 -22.37
CA LEU A 64 5.16 -22.84 -22.10
C LEU A 64 4.64 -22.86 -20.67
N LEU A 65 4.15 -24.01 -20.20
CA LEU A 65 3.63 -24.13 -18.84
C LEU A 65 4.74 -23.94 -17.80
N GLN A 66 5.89 -24.57 -18.00
CA GLN A 66 7.03 -24.45 -17.09
C GLN A 66 7.56 -23.01 -16.97
N ASP A 67 7.63 -22.27 -18.09
CA ASP A 67 8.05 -20.87 -18.06
C ASP A 67 7.01 -19.99 -17.33
N LYS A 68 5.71 -20.26 -17.49
CA LYS A 68 4.65 -19.60 -16.71
C LYS A 68 4.75 -19.91 -15.22
N LEU A 69 4.90 -21.18 -14.86
CA LEU A 69 5.04 -21.61 -13.47
C LEU A 69 6.29 -20.98 -12.83
N ALA A 70 7.40 -20.88 -13.56
CA ALA A 70 8.63 -20.27 -13.05
C ALA A 70 8.47 -18.76 -12.81
N ALA A 71 7.68 -18.08 -13.66
CA ALA A 71 7.32 -16.68 -13.42
C ALA A 71 6.44 -16.52 -12.16
N LEU A 72 5.44 -17.40 -11.98
CA LEU A 72 4.60 -17.39 -10.79
C LEU A 72 5.38 -17.70 -9.51
N ALA A 73 6.28 -18.68 -9.54
CA ALA A 73 7.13 -19.05 -8.41
C ALA A 73 7.99 -17.87 -7.95
N ARG A 74 8.71 -17.22 -8.88
CA ARG A 74 9.51 -16.02 -8.57
C ARG A 74 8.67 -14.88 -8.02
N ALA A 75 7.50 -14.62 -8.61
CA ALA A 75 6.60 -13.58 -8.09
C ALA A 75 6.10 -13.90 -6.67
N SER A 76 5.85 -15.17 -6.36
CA SER A 76 5.50 -15.63 -5.01
C SER A 76 6.65 -15.45 -4.03
N GLU A 77 7.89 -15.77 -4.41
CA GLU A 77 9.10 -15.53 -3.61
C GLU A 77 9.30 -14.04 -3.31
N GLU A 78 9.20 -13.19 -4.34
CA GLU A 78 9.30 -11.73 -4.20
C GLU A 78 8.20 -11.15 -3.30
N SER A 79 7.04 -11.81 -3.26
CA SER A 79 5.92 -11.44 -2.39
C SER A 79 6.02 -12.04 -0.98
N GLY A 80 7.10 -12.78 -0.65
CA GLY A 80 7.29 -13.42 0.64
C GLY A 80 6.38 -14.63 0.89
N MET A 81 6.00 -15.35 -0.18
CA MET A 81 5.14 -16.55 -0.14
C MET A 81 5.90 -17.81 -0.58
N PRO A 82 6.92 -18.26 0.18
CA PRO A 82 7.82 -19.33 -0.24
C PRO A 82 7.13 -20.69 -0.43
N ASP A 83 6.13 -21.00 0.39
CA ASP A 83 5.32 -22.23 0.28
C ASP A 83 4.42 -22.25 -0.95
N VAL A 84 3.94 -21.10 -1.41
CA VAL A 84 3.21 -20.99 -2.68
C VAL A 84 4.18 -21.19 -3.85
N ALA A 85 5.38 -20.62 -3.77
CA ALA A 85 6.42 -20.80 -4.79
C ALA A 85 6.86 -22.27 -4.92
N GLU A 86 7.01 -22.97 -3.79
CA GLU A 86 7.35 -24.39 -3.74
C GLU A 86 6.37 -25.24 -4.57
N VAL A 87 5.06 -25.00 -4.45
CA VAL A 87 4.06 -25.73 -5.27
C VAL A 87 4.30 -25.58 -6.78
N TYR A 88 4.72 -24.39 -7.22
CA TYR A 88 5.00 -24.14 -8.64
C TYR A 88 6.33 -24.77 -9.08
N TRP A 89 7.35 -24.74 -8.21
CA TRP A 89 8.63 -25.40 -8.47
C TRP A 89 8.50 -26.93 -8.52
N ASP A 90 7.77 -27.52 -7.57
CA ASP A 90 7.44 -28.94 -7.58
C ASP A 90 6.73 -29.32 -8.88
N LYS A 91 5.76 -28.51 -9.31
CA LYS A 91 5.05 -28.79 -10.56
C LYS A 91 5.95 -28.74 -11.79
N ILE A 92 6.96 -27.88 -11.80
CA ILE A 92 7.96 -27.86 -12.88
C ILE A 92 8.79 -29.14 -12.86
N GLN A 93 9.19 -29.62 -11.69
CA GLN A 93 9.94 -30.87 -11.54
C GLN A 93 9.12 -32.08 -11.98
N ASP A 94 7.81 -32.11 -11.65
CA ASP A 94 6.90 -33.16 -12.12
C ASP A 94 6.86 -33.21 -13.65
N ILE A 95 6.78 -32.04 -14.33
CA ILE A 95 6.78 -31.95 -15.79
C ILE A 95 8.14 -32.34 -16.39
N ASP A 96 9.24 -31.99 -15.72
CA ASP A 96 10.59 -32.40 -16.14
C ASP A 96 10.78 -33.93 -16.05
N ALA A 97 10.13 -34.58 -15.07
CA ALA A 97 10.16 -36.03 -14.89
C ALA A 97 9.21 -36.77 -15.86
N ASP A 98 7.99 -36.24 -16.06
CA ASP A 98 7.01 -36.75 -17.01
C ASP A 98 6.23 -35.60 -17.67
N VAL A 99 6.40 -35.43 -18.98
CA VAL A 99 5.70 -34.40 -19.76
C VAL A 99 4.18 -34.52 -19.64
N ALA A 100 3.64 -35.73 -19.43
CA ALA A 100 2.20 -35.92 -19.26
C ALA A 100 1.67 -35.25 -17.97
N ALA A 101 2.53 -35.02 -16.97
CA ALA A 101 2.18 -34.31 -15.76
C ALA A 101 1.70 -32.88 -16.03
N MET A 102 1.99 -32.28 -17.19
CA MET A 102 1.47 -30.96 -17.56
C MET A 102 -0.07 -30.89 -17.59
N TYR A 103 -0.75 -32.03 -17.72
CA TYR A 103 -2.21 -32.14 -17.70
C TYR A 103 -2.79 -32.46 -16.32
N GLU A 104 -1.96 -32.82 -15.35
CA GLU A 104 -2.41 -33.07 -13.99
C GLU A 104 -2.76 -31.74 -13.31
N THR A 105 -3.95 -31.71 -12.74
CA THR A 105 -4.55 -30.53 -12.10
C THR A 105 -4.52 -30.67 -10.58
N GLY A 106 -4.79 -29.58 -9.86
CA GLY A 106 -4.93 -29.57 -8.40
C GLY A 106 -3.80 -28.82 -7.68
N TYR A 107 -2.65 -28.62 -8.35
CA TYR A 107 -1.62 -27.71 -7.86
C TYR A 107 -2.15 -26.27 -7.79
N GLU A 108 -3.06 -25.88 -8.69
CA GLU A 108 -3.69 -24.56 -8.67
C GLU A 108 -4.54 -24.34 -7.41
N VAL A 109 -5.30 -25.38 -7.02
CA VAL A 109 -6.11 -25.35 -5.81
C VAL A 109 -5.22 -25.30 -4.57
N ARG A 110 -4.14 -26.10 -4.56
CA ARG A 110 -3.15 -26.09 -3.47
C ARG A 110 -2.49 -24.71 -3.31
N ALA A 111 -1.97 -24.14 -4.40
CA ALA A 111 -1.36 -22.82 -4.40
C ALA A 111 -2.36 -21.73 -3.95
N ARG A 112 -3.61 -21.78 -4.41
CA ARG A 112 -4.68 -20.87 -3.97
C ARG A 112 -4.94 -20.97 -2.47
N ASN A 113 -5.07 -22.19 -1.95
CA ASN A 113 -5.33 -22.42 -0.53
C ASN A 113 -4.16 -21.95 0.35
N LEU A 114 -2.92 -22.14 -0.10
CA LEU A 114 -1.73 -21.64 0.59
C LEU A 114 -1.63 -20.12 0.54
N LYS A 115 -2.10 -19.49 -0.54
CA LYS A 115 -2.14 -18.02 -0.68
C LYS A 115 -3.16 -17.37 0.24
N GLN A 116 -4.26 -18.05 0.55
CA GLN A 116 -5.38 -17.49 1.32
C GLN A 116 -4.96 -16.88 2.69
N PRO A 117 -4.17 -17.55 3.55
CA PRO A 117 -3.69 -16.97 4.80
C PRO A 117 -2.84 -15.69 4.65
N TYR A 118 -2.12 -15.54 3.53
CA TYR A 118 -1.36 -14.32 3.26
C TYR A 118 -2.28 -13.15 2.95
N LEU A 119 -3.34 -13.38 2.16
CA LEU A 119 -4.35 -12.37 1.87
C LEU A 119 -5.09 -11.94 3.13
N GLU A 120 -5.51 -12.91 3.96
CA GLU A 120 -6.12 -12.65 5.26
C GLU A 120 -5.20 -11.82 6.17
N THR A 121 -3.89 -12.09 6.13
CA THR A 121 -2.91 -11.32 6.92
C THR A 121 -2.73 -9.89 6.38
N LEU A 122 -2.79 -9.66 5.07
CA LEU A 122 -2.78 -8.31 4.48
C LEU A 122 -4.06 -7.51 4.85
N GLU A 123 -5.21 -8.18 4.85
CA GLU A 123 -6.48 -7.59 5.28
C GLU A 123 -6.45 -7.23 6.78
N ALA A 124 -5.98 -8.14 7.62
CA ALA A 124 -5.79 -7.91 9.05
C ALA A 124 -4.82 -6.75 9.32
N PHE A 125 -3.70 -6.68 8.60
CA PHE A 125 -2.76 -5.57 8.73
C PHE A 125 -3.39 -4.21 8.33
N SER A 126 -4.21 -4.20 7.28
CA SER A 126 -4.97 -3.00 6.90
C SER A 126 -5.98 -2.61 7.97
N ALA A 127 -6.63 -3.58 8.63
CA ALA A 127 -7.53 -3.34 9.74
C ALA A 127 -6.81 -2.77 10.97
N ILE A 128 -5.58 -3.23 11.26
CA ILE A 128 -4.70 -2.65 12.30
C ILE A 128 -4.47 -1.16 12.02
N TYR A 129 -4.12 -0.81 10.79
CA TYR A 129 -3.89 0.60 10.43
C TYR A 129 -5.17 1.45 10.54
N ARG A 130 -6.32 0.92 10.12
CA ARG A 130 -7.61 1.61 10.29
C ARG A 130 -7.95 1.84 11.76
N ALA A 131 -7.80 0.83 12.60
CA ALA A 131 -8.03 0.95 14.04
C ALA A 131 -7.10 1.99 14.69
N TYR A 132 -5.85 2.05 14.26
CA TYR A 132 -4.91 3.10 14.66
C TYR A 132 -5.38 4.50 14.25
N LEU A 133 -5.77 4.70 12.98
CA LEU A 133 -6.29 6.00 12.52
C LEU A 133 -7.56 6.41 13.28
N THR A 134 -8.43 5.46 13.58
CA THR A 134 -9.60 5.71 14.42
C THR A 134 -9.17 6.18 15.82
N LEU A 135 -8.20 5.52 16.45
CA LEU A 135 -7.71 5.91 17.78
C LEU A 135 -7.05 7.29 17.82
N GLU A 136 -6.31 7.65 16.77
CA GLU A 136 -5.71 8.98 16.62
C GLU A 136 -6.78 10.07 16.36
N GLY A 137 -7.87 9.72 15.67
CA GLY A 137 -8.98 10.65 15.39
C GLY A 137 -9.99 10.80 16.53
N LEU A 138 -10.02 9.87 17.49
CA LEU A 138 -10.96 9.90 18.61
C LEU A 138 -10.48 10.80 19.75
N SER A 139 -11.40 11.64 20.24
CA SER A 139 -11.19 12.41 21.47
C SER A 139 -10.82 11.50 22.64
N ALA A 140 -9.90 11.97 23.49
CA ALA A 140 -9.55 11.29 24.73
C ALA A 140 -10.76 11.03 25.65
N LEU A 141 -11.81 11.85 25.53
CA LEU A 141 -13.04 11.75 26.31
C LEU A 141 -14.01 10.67 25.80
N ASP A 142 -13.83 10.17 24.57
CA ASP A 142 -14.66 9.10 24.00
C ASP A 142 -14.17 7.72 24.45
N SER A 143 -14.39 7.42 25.73
CA SER A 143 -14.00 6.15 26.34
C SER A 143 -14.55 4.92 25.63
N VAL A 144 -15.79 5.01 25.12
CA VAL A 144 -16.48 3.90 24.46
C VAL A 144 -15.88 3.65 23.08
N GLY A 145 -15.74 4.70 22.27
CA GLY A 145 -15.13 4.60 20.93
C GLY A 145 -13.69 4.10 21.01
N ARG A 146 -12.89 4.63 21.95
CA ARG A 146 -11.48 4.21 22.12
C ARG A 146 -11.38 2.75 22.55
N LYS A 147 -12.23 2.29 23.48
CA LYS A 147 -12.27 0.89 23.90
C LYS A 147 -12.66 -0.05 22.75
N SER A 148 -13.63 0.36 21.92
CA SER A 148 -14.02 -0.39 20.72
C SER A 148 -12.86 -0.51 19.73
N ALA A 149 -12.21 0.60 19.40
CA ALA A 149 -11.11 0.61 18.43
C ALA A 149 -9.88 -0.18 18.92
N ILE A 150 -9.58 -0.19 20.22
CA ILE A 150 -8.56 -1.09 20.81
C ILE A 150 -8.98 -2.55 20.70
N GLY A 151 -10.28 -2.85 20.89
CA GLY A 151 -10.84 -4.19 20.66
C GLY A 151 -10.63 -4.66 19.22
N ASP A 152 -10.96 -3.80 18.25
CA ASP A 152 -10.76 -4.06 16.82
C ASP A 152 -9.28 -4.25 16.48
N LEU A 153 -8.40 -3.41 17.03
CA LEU A 153 -6.95 -3.53 16.90
C LEU A 153 -6.46 -4.90 17.38
N ARG A 154 -6.84 -5.31 18.60
CA ARG A 154 -6.45 -6.60 19.19
C ARG A 154 -6.99 -7.78 18.39
N SER A 155 -8.24 -7.68 17.93
CA SER A 155 -8.87 -8.68 17.06
C SER A 155 -8.07 -8.84 15.76
N ALA A 156 -7.73 -7.73 15.09
CA ALA A 156 -6.94 -7.76 13.86
C ALA A 156 -5.51 -8.29 14.08
N LEU A 157 -4.84 -7.91 15.17
CA LEU A 157 -3.53 -8.46 15.55
C LEU A 157 -3.57 -9.99 15.73
N SER A 158 -4.66 -10.54 16.28
CA SER A 158 -4.80 -11.99 16.46
C SER A 158 -5.00 -12.77 15.15
N GLN A 159 -5.29 -12.08 14.05
CA GLN A 159 -5.52 -12.68 12.73
C GLN A 159 -4.25 -12.75 11.87
N LEU A 160 -3.14 -12.18 12.33
CA LEU A 160 -1.86 -12.24 11.64
C LEU A 160 -1.32 -13.68 11.67
N LYS A 161 -1.06 -14.26 10.49
CA LYS A 161 -0.63 -15.65 10.37
C LYS A 161 0.58 -15.82 9.45
N LYS A 162 0.52 -15.30 8.22
CA LYS A 162 1.56 -15.50 7.20
C LYS A 162 1.89 -14.21 6.46
N PRO A 163 3.18 -13.94 6.18
CA PRO A 163 4.36 -14.79 6.44
C PRO A 163 4.76 -14.89 7.90
N SER A 164 4.22 -14.03 8.77
CA SER A 164 4.50 -14.03 10.21
C SER A 164 3.23 -13.67 10.99
N SER A 165 3.17 -14.10 12.24
CA SER A 165 2.20 -13.64 13.24
C SER A 165 2.66 -12.37 13.97
N HIS A 166 3.91 -11.94 13.77
CA HIS A 166 4.48 -10.79 14.45
C HIS A 166 4.29 -9.51 13.62
N PHE A 167 3.54 -8.56 14.17
CA PHE A 167 3.27 -7.28 13.51
C PHE A 167 4.53 -6.54 13.05
N GLU A 168 5.58 -6.51 13.88
CA GLU A 168 6.82 -5.78 13.58
C GLU A 168 7.57 -6.40 12.41
N GLU A 169 7.57 -7.73 12.30
CA GLU A 169 8.18 -8.43 11.16
C GLU A 169 7.42 -8.10 9.87
N LEU A 170 6.08 -8.15 9.91
CA LEU A 170 5.24 -7.79 8.77
C LEU A 170 5.44 -6.33 8.37
N ALA A 171 5.52 -5.41 9.33
CA ALA A 171 5.70 -3.98 9.07
C ALA A 171 7.02 -3.64 8.36
N ASN A 172 8.03 -4.51 8.46
CA ASN A 172 9.29 -4.33 7.74
C ASN A 172 9.26 -4.86 6.30
N LEU A 173 8.21 -5.59 5.91
CA LEU A 173 8.09 -6.14 4.57
C LEU A 173 7.54 -5.09 3.59
N PRO A 174 8.12 -4.97 2.37
CA PRO A 174 7.68 -3.98 1.39
C PRO A 174 6.21 -4.06 1.02
N ALA A 175 5.64 -5.27 0.98
CA ALA A 175 4.22 -5.48 0.64
C ALA A 175 3.27 -4.82 1.66
N PHE A 176 3.61 -4.88 2.96
CA PHE A 176 2.80 -4.33 4.05
C PHE A 176 3.04 -2.82 4.21
N ARG A 177 4.29 -2.36 4.03
CA ARG A 177 4.62 -0.92 4.01
C ARG A 177 3.78 -0.14 3.00
N ARG A 178 3.53 -0.73 1.83
CA ARG A 178 2.73 -0.14 0.74
C ARG A 178 1.24 -0.02 1.05
N LEU A 179 0.73 -0.76 2.03
CA LEU A 179 -0.68 -0.68 2.46
C LEU A 179 -0.95 0.59 3.28
N VAL A 180 0.10 1.22 3.81
CA VAL A 180 -0.02 2.38 4.68
C VAL A 180 0.38 3.63 3.92
N GLU A 181 -0.62 4.46 3.64
CA GLU A 181 -0.46 5.79 3.04
C GLU A 181 0.05 6.79 4.09
N ALA A 182 1.34 6.67 4.41
CA ALA A 182 2.06 7.60 5.28
C ALA A 182 3.48 7.84 4.75
N ASP A 183 4.03 9.01 5.07
CA ASP A 183 5.46 9.25 4.91
C ASP A 183 6.28 8.38 5.88
N GLU A 184 7.60 8.37 5.73
CA GLU A 184 8.46 7.53 6.59
C GLU A 184 8.36 7.88 8.07
N THR A 185 8.12 9.15 8.39
CA THR A 185 7.94 9.59 9.78
C THR A 185 6.64 9.06 10.36
N GLY A 186 5.51 9.26 9.66
CA GLY A 186 4.20 8.77 10.07
C GLY A 186 4.15 7.25 10.14
N TYR A 187 4.77 6.55 9.18
CA TYR A 187 4.86 5.09 9.21
C TYR A 187 5.61 4.58 10.44
N ARG A 188 6.75 5.19 10.78
CA ARG A 188 7.52 4.84 11.98
C ARG A 188 6.72 5.06 13.27
N ILE A 189 5.97 6.16 13.35
CA ILE A 189 5.11 6.45 14.51
C ILE A 189 4.03 5.37 14.65
N PHE A 190 3.35 5.04 13.55
CA PHE A 190 2.37 3.95 13.50
C PHE A 190 2.95 2.64 14.02
N VAL A 191 4.08 2.19 13.46
CA VAL A 191 4.71 0.91 13.85
C VAL A 191 5.09 0.90 15.34
N GLN A 192 5.59 2.01 15.88
CA GLN A 192 5.94 2.12 17.30
C GLN A 192 4.72 2.21 18.24
N ALA A 193 3.59 2.72 17.75
CA ALA A 193 2.38 2.89 18.54
C ALA A 193 1.65 1.55 18.76
N ILE A 194 1.61 0.67 17.76
CA ILE A 194 0.80 -0.56 17.82
C ILE A 194 1.11 -1.46 19.03
N PRO A 195 2.38 -1.79 19.36
CA PRO A 195 2.66 -2.62 20.53
C PRO A 195 2.18 -2.00 21.85
N ARG A 196 2.25 -0.66 21.96
CA ARG A 196 1.80 0.08 23.15
C ARG A 196 0.28 0.06 23.26
N LEU A 197 -0.41 0.36 22.16
CA LEU A 197 -1.87 0.36 22.10
C LEU A 197 -2.48 -1.04 22.32
N ALA A 198 -1.78 -2.08 21.89
CA ALA A 198 -2.22 -3.46 22.10
C ALA A 198 -2.17 -3.88 23.59
N THR A 199 -1.16 -3.41 24.32
CA THR A 199 -0.85 -3.85 25.69
C THR A 199 -1.41 -2.94 26.77
N GLN A 200 -1.50 -1.63 26.51
CA GLN A 200 -1.99 -0.66 27.48
C GLN A 200 -3.51 -0.55 27.40
N GLU A 201 -4.19 -0.69 28.54
CA GLU A 201 -5.54 -0.15 28.65
C GLU A 201 -5.45 1.38 28.67
N PRO A 202 -6.36 2.09 27.98
CA PRO A 202 -6.37 3.54 28.04
C PRO A 202 -6.65 3.97 29.47
N ASP A 203 -5.65 4.56 30.14
CA ASP A 203 -5.80 5.12 31.47
C ASP A 203 -6.61 6.43 31.39
N LEU A 204 -7.92 6.24 31.29
CA LEU A 204 -8.91 7.30 31.24
C LEU A 204 -8.87 8.19 32.48
N ALA A 205 -8.49 7.65 33.64
CA ALA A 205 -8.42 8.42 34.88
C ALA A 205 -7.27 9.41 34.81
N ALA A 206 -6.06 8.97 34.45
CA ALA A 206 -4.93 9.87 34.27
C ALA A 206 -5.16 10.91 33.16
N THR A 207 -5.84 10.50 32.08
CA THR A 207 -6.14 11.40 30.96
C THR A 207 -7.20 12.45 31.34
N LEU A 208 -8.23 12.07 32.09
CA LEU A 208 -9.23 13.01 32.62
C LEU A 208 -8.62 13.97 33.64
N GLU A 209 -7.77 13.49 34.55
CA GLU A 209 -7.08 14.34 35.53
C GLU A 209 -6.19 15.39 34.84
N ALA A 210 -5.47 15.00 33.79
CA ALA A 210 -4.66 15.93 33.00
C ALA A 210 -5.51 17.00 32.29
N ILE A 211 -6.62 16.60 31.67
CA ILE A 211 -7.55 17.52 31.00
C ILE A 211 -8.21 18.47 32.01
N GLU A 212 -8.63 17.97 33.16
CA GLU A 212 -9.21 18.80 34.23
C GLU A 212 -8.19 19.80 34.79
N ALA A 213 -6.92 19.40 34.92
CA ALA A 213 -5.84 20.29 35.34
C ALA A 213 -5.59 21.41 34.32
N GLU A 214 -5.48 21.09 33.03
CA GLU A 214 -5.33 22.09 31.96
C GLU A 214 -6.55 23.01 31.87
N PHE A 215 -7.75 22.46 31.99
CA PHE A 215 -8.99 23.24 31.97
C PHE A 215 -9.05 24.23 33.13
N LYS A 216 -8.73 23.79 34.35
CA LYS A 216 -8.63 24.67 35.53
C LYS A 216 -7.59 25.75 35.34
N GLN A 217 -6.39 25.40 34.89
CA GLN A 217 -5.32 26.36 34.62
C GLN A 217 -5.73 27.41 33.58
N THR A 218 -6.43 26.99 32.53
CA THR A 218 -6.92 27.89 31.47
C THR A 218 -8.03 28.80 31.99
N LEU A 219 -8.95 28.29 32.81
CA LEU A 219 -9.99 29.09 33.47
C LEU A 219 -9.40 30.11 34.45
N GLU A 220 -8.38 29.74 35.20
CA GLU A 220 -7.67 30.65 36.13
C GLU A 220 -6.91 31.75 35.39
N GLY A 221 -6.39 31.46 34.19
CA GLY A 221 -5.70 32.44 33.34
C GLY A 221 -6.64 33.39 32.57
N LEU A 222 -7.91 33.02 32.40
CA LEU A 222 -8.91 33.74 31.59
C LEU A 222 -9.18 35.18 32.08
N PRO A 223 -9.34 35.46 33.39
CA PRO A 223 -9.48 36.82 33.89
C PRO A 223 -8.27 37.71 33.58
N THR A 224 -7.06 37.17 33.66
CA THR A 224 -5.82 37.88 33.36
C THR A 224 -5.74 38.26 31.89
N LEU A 225 -6.10 37.33 31.00
CA LEU A 225 -6.22 37.57 29.56
C LEU A 225 -7.29 38.61 29.23
N GLN A 226 -8.48 38.52 29.83
CA GLN A 226 -9.54 39.50 29.66
C GLN A 226 -9.11 40.90 30.13
N ASN A 227 -8.42 41.00 31.25
CA ASN A 227 -7.90 42.26 31.77
C ASN A 227 -6.81 42.83 30.86
N ALA A 228 -5.93 41.99 30.32
CA ALA A 228 -4.91 42.42 29.35
C ALA A 228 -5.55 42.94 28.05
N VAL A 229 -6.57 42.26 27.53
CA VAL A 229 -7.33 42.71 26.33
C VAL A 229 -8.06 44.02 26.61
N LYS A 230 -8.73 44.15 27.76
CA LYS A 230 -9.38 45.41 28.16
C LYS A 230 -8.38 46.56 28.29
N ALA A 231 -7.23 46.32 28.93
CA ALA A 231 -6.18 47.32 29.09
C ALA A 231 -5.57 47.73 27.74
N ALA A 232 -5.32 46.78 26.84
CA ALA A 232 -4.85 47.07 25.49
C ALA A 232 -5.89 47.85 24.66
N GLY A 233 -7.18 47.50 24.81
CA GLY A 233 -8.30 48.23 24.22
C GLY A 233 -8.38 49.67 24.72
N GLN A 234 -8.22 49.90 26.03
CA GLN A 234 -8.19 51.24 26.63
C GLN A 234 -6.97 52.06 26.17
N ALA A 235 -5.78 51.45 26.13
CA ALA A 235 -4.57 52.10 25.65
C ALA A 235 -4.66 52.52 24.17
N ASN A 236 -5.32 51.71 23.34
CA ASN A 236 -5.52 51.98 21.92
C ASN A 236 -6.78 52.78 21.60
N ALA A 237 -7.71 52.97 22.56
CA ALA A 237 -8.96 53.71 22.34
C ALA A 237 -8.71 55.13 21.80
N GLY A 238 -7.68 55.81 22.30
CA GLY A 238 -7.30 57.15 21.82
C GLY A 238 -6.71 57.18 20.40
N ARG A 239 -6.10 56.08 19.92
CA ARG A 239 -5.65 55.96 18.52
C ARG A 239 -6.82 55.61 17.61
N ILE A 240 -7.72 54.72 18.05
CA ILE A 240 -8.93 54.35 17.30
C ILE A 240 -9.85 55.55 17.12
N ARG A 241 -10.10 56.34 18.18
CA ARG A 241 -10.88 57.60 18.08
C ARG A 241 -10.27 58.60 17.11
N ARG A 242 -8.93 58.71 17.07
CA ARG A 242 -8.22 59.57 16.12
C ARG A 242 -8.28 59.06 14.68
N ALA A 243 -8.31 57.75 14.49
CA ALA A 243 -8.45 57.12 13.17
C ALA A 243 -9.89 57.17 12.63
N GLN A 244 -10.90 57.27 13.50
CA GLN A 244 -12.32 57.41 13.13
C GLN A 244 -12.76 58.86 12.88
N ALA A 245 -11.91 59.85 13.14
CA ALA A 245 -12.21 61.23 12.74
C ALA A 245 -12.19 61.30 11.20
N MET A 246 -13.36 61.38 10.57
CA MET A 246 -13.45 61.69 9.14
C MET A 246 -12.97 63.11 8.91
N ALA A 247 -11.91 63.27 8.12
CA ALA A 247 -11.50 64.58 7.63
C ALA A 247 -12.59 65.12 6.70
N GLN A 248 -13.27 66.20 7.09
CA GLN A 248 -14.16 66.90 6.18
C GLN A 248 -13.31 67.66 5.16
N ALA A 249 -13.58 67.45 3.87
CA ALA A 249 -12.86 68.12 2.80
C ALA A 249 -13.02 69.65 2.90
N PRO A 250 -11.95 70.44 2.71
CA PRO A 250 -11.99 71.88 2.90
C PRO A 250 -12.93 72.55 1.91
N SER A 251 -13.79 73.43 2.40
CA SER A 251 -14.76 74.19 1.58
C SER A 251 -14.18 75.47 0.97
N SER A 252 -12.87 75.74 1.15
CA SER A 252 -12.20 76.92 0.59
C SER A 252 -10.86 76.58 -0.05
N ARG A 253 -10.44 77.44 -1.00
CA ARG A 253 -9.26 77.26 -1.85
C ARG A 253 -7.92 77.37 -1.11
N GLN A 254 -7.92 77.78 0.17
CA GLN A 254 -6.73 77.89 1.03
C GLN A 254 -6.55 76.71 1.99
N GLY A 255 -7.53 75.81 2.09
CA GLY A 255 -7.31 74.40 2.45
C GLY A 255 -6.88 74.08 3.90
N ASP A 256 -7.68 74.44 4.91
CA ASP A 256 -7.53 73.87 6.26
C ASP A 256 -8.62 72.82 6.54
N TYR A 257 -8.20 71.63 6.98
CA TYR A 257 -9.11 70.53 7.37
C TYR A 257 -9.65 70.75 8.78
N GLN A 258 -10.97 70.62 8.96
CA GLN A 258 -11.59 70.54 10.29
C GLN A 258 -11.90 69.09 10.66
N PHE A 259 -11.56 68.72 11.90
CA PHE A 259 -11.84 67.40 12.47
C PHE A 259 -12.97 67.53 13.49
N SER A 260 -14.13 66.94 13.23
CA SER A 260 -15.19 66.80 14.24
C SER A 260 -15.07 65.42 14.91
N GLN A 261 -14.98 65.38 16.24
CA GLN A 261 -15.08 64.14 17.00
C GLN A 261 -16.57 63.84 17.25
N GLU A 262 -17.11 62.76 16.69
CA GLU A 262 -18.36 62.19 17.23
C GLU A 262 -18.03 61.46 18.54
N GLU A 263 -18.76 61.78 19.61
CA GLU A 263 -18.66 61.06 20.87
C GLU A 263 -19.21 59.63 20.70
N VAL A 264 -18.30 58.66 20.61
CA VAL A 264 -18.67 57.24 20.68
C VAL A 264 -18.94 56.89 22.14
N MET A 265 -20.21 56.62 22.47
CA MET A 265 -20.60 56.17 23.80
C MET A 265 -19.87 54.86 24.18
N PRO A 266 -19.52 54.70 25.47
CA PRO A 266 -18.82 53.50 25.93
C PRO A 266 -19.67 52.25 25.70
N PHE A 267 -19.01 51.18 25.26
CA PHE A 267 -19.59 49.85 25.17
C PHE A 267 -20.01 49.40 26.58
N VAL A 268 -21.31 49.15 26.78
CA VAL A 268 -21.87 48.49 27.97
C VAL A 268 -21.87 46.99 27.75
#